data_AF-A0A7W7U0L1-F1
#
_entry.id   AF-A0A7W7U0L1-F1
#
_cell.length_a   1.000
_cell.length_b   1.000
_cell.length_c   1.000
_cell.angle_alpha   90.00
_cell.angle_beta   90.00
_cell.angle_gamma   90.00
#
_symmetry.space_group_name_H-M   'P 1'
#
loop_
_entity.id
_entity.type
_entity.pdbx_description
1 polymer ?
#
loop_
_entity_poly.entity_id
_entity_poly.type
_entity_poly.pdbx_seq_one_letter_code
_entity_poly.pdbx_strand_id
1 'polypeptide(L)'
;MRKIDMLIPDRGQPDTAALRAHDPDALARYVLDPGNAWWRRRICADALAGRVPEARVHGLLDRIRDEDETAEVRIALLDLLAGRTELLPWLRDEERHGDGSYGVAEAVLKARGLLGDRTAAPGLSTLAASPWQRWRETGEAGLDGLVEHHGADAILADLGEDRPEDRRFALRTRHRAGLDVLPYLADPDRGVADLAQSLAADPDRLRAFVDQAPTPEAAVRAVCALHGLTEDRAETRRLDERLGGPRVGVDGLDEELRRAVVHEYAPRCERKSDPRWRLEALCTEPPGHQDVDARLTRATAALAAAGLDPAPPVSAGDHHQQGDGSYHVIRCGDEHVLISVLGRFASGHDDGHPARRALEEAGFRWIDGATGGIEVTDLCVYHFGGREPLDVDTLLFYWQD
;
A
#
# COMPACT_ATOMS: atom_id res chain seq x y z
N MET A 1 -29.12 28.24 18.71
CA MET A 1 -29.00 27.11 17.76
C MET A 1 -28.04 27.53 16.65
N ARG A 2 -26.81 27.02 16.63
CA ARG A 2 -25.92 27.22 15.47
C ARG A 2 -26.47 26.39 14.31
N LYS A 3 -26.66 26.99 13.13
CA LYS A 3 -27.01 26.25 11.90
C LYS A 3 -25.88 25.26 11.60
N ILE A 4 -26.22 24.03 11.23
CA ILE A 4 -25.25 22.95 10.94
C ILE A 4 -24.25 23.39 9.86
N ASP A 5 -24.67 24.19 8.88
CA ASP A 5 -23.79 24.75 7.84
C ASP A 5 -22.65 25.62 8.40
N MET A 6 -22.84 26.26 9.55
CA MET A 6 -21.77 27.04 10.21
C MET A 6 -20.75 26.14 10.91
N LEU A 7 -21.12 24.90 11.23
CA LEU A 7 -20.22 23.89 11.80
C LEU A 7 -19.49 23.12 10.69
N ILE A 8 -20.00 23.16 9.47
CA ILE A 8 -19.42 22.52 8.28
C ILE A 8 -19.32 23.55 7.15
N PRO A 9 -18.44 24.56 7.29
CA PRO A 9 -18.32 25.65 6.32
C PRO A 9 -17.86 25.13 4.95
N ASP A 10 -18.16 25.86 3.87
CA ASP A 10 -17.69 25.52 2.51
C ASP A 10 -16.17 25.54 2.38
N ARG A 11 -15.49 26.32 3.22
CA ARG A 11 -14.03 26.42 3.30
C ARG A 11 -13.60 26.35 4.76
N GLY A 12 -12.59 25.54 5.04
CA GLY A 12 -12.08 25.32 6.39
C GLY A 12 -12.46 23.95 6.95
N GLN A 13 -12.00 23.66 8.16
CA GLN A 13 -12.25 22.37 8.81
C GLN A 13 -13.62 22.35 9.50
N PRO A 14 -14.34 21.22 9.44
CA PRO A 14 -15.58 21.04 10.19
C PRO A 14 -15.32 21.01 11.71
N ASP A 15 -16.20 21.65 12.48
CA ASP A 15 -16.19 21.60 13.95
C ASP A 15 -16.86 20.30 14.42
N THR A 16 -16.13 19.20 14.32
CA THR A 16 -16.61 17.84 14.66
C THR A 16 -17.01 17.70 16.13
N ALA A 17 -16.35 18.44 17.04
CA ALA A 17 -16.70 18.44 18.45
C ALA A 17 -18.06 19.12 18.68
N ALA A 18 -18.31 20.28 18.05
CA ALA A 18 -19.61 20.93 18.13
C ALA A 18 -20.72 20.11 17.47
N LEU A 19 -20.42 19.40 16.38
CA LEU A 19 -21.39 18.48 15.76
C LEU A 19 -21.75 17.33 16.68
N ARG A 20 -20.78 16.70 17.36
CA ARG A 20 -21.05 15.64 18.36
C ARG A 20 -21.91 16.14 19.53
N ALA A 21 -21.78 17.41 19.90
CA ALA A 21 -22.59 18.06 20.94
C ALA A 21 -23.94 18.62 20.43
N HIS A 22 -24.19 18.62 19.11
CA HIS A 22 -25.43 19.13 18.53
C HIS A 22 -26.59 18.14 18.74
N ASP A 23 -27.83 18.60 18.57
CA ASP A 23 -29.02 17.77 18.67
C ASP A 23 -29.01 16.62 17.65
N PRO A 24 -29.04 15.34 18.09
CA PRO A 24 -29.00 14.20 17.18
C PRO A 24 -30.23 14.12 16.26
N ASP A 25 -31.41 14.60 16.67
CA ASP A 25 -32.58 14.62 15.77
C ASP A 25 -32.41 15.65 14.64
N ALA A 26 -31.86 16.82 14.94
CA ALA A 26 -31.49 17.81 13.93
C ALA A 26 -30.45 17.29 12.94
N LEU A 27 -29.42 16.59 13.43
CA LEU A 27 -28.40 15.99 12.57
C LEU A 27 -28.97 14.88 11.70
N ALA A 28 -29.77 13.96 12.26
CA ALA A 28 -30.42 12.91 11.48
C ALA A 28 -31.33 13.48 10.39
N ARG A 29 -32.11 14.54 10.69
CA ARG A 29 -32.89 15.24 9.67
C ARG A 29 -32.02 15.86 8.57
N TYR A 30 -30.86 16.42 8.93
CA TYR A 30 -29.92 16.98 7.96
C TYR A 30 -29.35 15.90 7.03
N VAL A 31 -29.00 14.73 7.58
CA VAL A 31 -28.53 13.57 6.81
C VAL A 31 -29.61 13.03 5.87
N LEU A 32 -30.87 13.02 6.30
CA LEU A 32 -32.00 12.49 5.51
C LEU A 32 -32.42 13.38 4.33
N ASP A 33 -32.05 14.66 4.35
CA ASP A 33 -32.46 15.62 3.33
C ASP A 33 -31.47 15.63 2.15
N PRO A 34 -31.86 15.10 0.97
CA PRO A 34 -30.98 15.03 -0.21
C PRO A 34 -30.69 16.41 -0.81
N GLY A 35 -31.40 17.47 -0.39
CA GLY A 35 -31.09 18.85 -0.77
C GLY A 35 -29.79 19.35 -0.14
N ASN A 36 -29.28 18.71 0.91
CA ASN A 36 -27.99 19.03 1.51
C ASN A 36 -26.84 18.33 0.76
N ALA A 37 -25.68 18.98 0.72
CA ALA A 37 -24.52 18.42 0.03
C ALA A 37 -24.02 17.12 0.68
N TRP A 38 -23.73 16.10 -0.13
CA TRP A 38 -23.34 14.76 0.32
C TRP A 38 -22.18 14.77 1.33
N TRP A 39 -21.18 15.63 1.13
CA TRP A 39 -20.00 15.72 2.00
C TRP A 39 -20.33 16.25 3.39
N ARG A 40 -21.34 17.13 3.51
CA ARG A 40 -21.87 17.58 4.81
C ARG A 40 -22.71 16.50 5.48
N ARG A 41 -23.56 15.83 4.69
CA ARG A 41 -24.42 14.73 5.16
C ARG A 41 -23.57 13.59 5.72
N ARG A 42 -22.49 13.20 5.03
CA ARG A 42 -21.50 12.23 5.51
C ARG A 42 -20.94 12.60 6.89
N ILE A 43 -20.43 13.82 7.05
CA ILE A 43 -19.86 14.30 8.33
C ILE A 43 -20.94 14.31 9.45
N CYS A 44 -22.18 14.64 9.12
CA CYS A 44 -23.29 14.59 10.08
C CYS A 44 -23.64 13.15 10.48
N ALA A 45 -23.58 12.20 9.54
CA ALA A 45 -23.78 10.78 9.82
C ALA A 45 -22.70 10.25 10.78
N ASP A 46 -21.43 10.57 10.53
CA ASP A 46 -20.32 10.22 11.43
C ASP A 46 -20.53 10.80 12.84
N ALA A 47 -21.06 12.02 12.93
CA ALA A 47 -21.33 12.66 14.21
C ALA A 47 -22.47 11.98 15.01
N LEU A 48 -23.33 11.16 14.38
CA LEU A 48 -24.44 10.46 15.04
C LEU A 48 -24.03 9.18 15.77
N ALA A 49 -22.75 8.77 15.71
CA ALA A 49 -22.25 7.56 16.34
C ALA A 49 -22.71 7.41 17.80
N GLY A 50 -23.36 6.29 18.11
CA GLY A 50 -23.86 5.95 19.46
C GLY A 50 -25.10 6.73 19.93
N ARG A 51 -25.72 7.57 19.08
CA ARG A 51 -26.82 8.46 19.48
C ARG A 51 -27.89 8.65 18.39
N VAL A 52 -28.09 7.63 17.56
CA VAL A 52 -29.11 7.65 16.50
C VAL A 52 -30.51 7.72 17.12
N PRO A 53 -31.33 8.74 16.78
CA PRO A 53 -32.71 8.80 17.25
C PRO A 53 -33.56 7.69 16.62
N GLU A 54 -34.22 6.86 17.44
CA GLU A 54 -34.98 5.70 16.96
C GLU A 54 -36.06 6.09 15.94
N ALA A 55 -36.72 7.24 16.13
CA ALA A 55 -37.71 7.77 15.20
C ALA A 55 -37.17 8.07 13.79
N ARG A 56 -35.85 8.09 13.59
CA ARG A 56 -35.19 8.38 12.31
C ARG A 56 -34.56 7.17 11.66
N VAL A 57 -34.46 6.04 12.37
CA VAL A 57 -33.77 4.85 11.88
C VAL A 57 -34.35 4.37 10.56
N HIS A 58 -35.68 4.28 10.44
CA HIS A 58 -36.31 3.81 9.21
C HIS A 58 -35.89 4.63 7.98
N GLY A 59 -35.93 5.97 8.08
CA GLY A 59 -35.50 6.84 6.99
C GLY A 59 -34.01 6.69 6.67
N LEU A 60 -33.16 6.46 7.67
CA LEU A 60 -31.72 6.27 7.46
C LEU A 60 -31.44 4.93 6.77
N LEU A 61 -32.19 3.88 7.12
CA LEU A 61 -32.15 2.59 6.43
C LEU A 61 -32.62 2.71 4.98
N ASP A 62 -33.65 3.53 4.71
CA ASP A 62 -34.12 3.76 3.35
C ASP A 62 -33.08 4.51 2.50
N ARG A 63 -32.28 5.41 3.09
CA ARG A 63 -31.14 6.04 2.39
C ARG A 63 -30.01 5.06 2.09
N ILE A 64 -29.74 4.08 2.95
CA ILE A 64 -28.74 3.02 2.67
C ILE A 64 -29.12 2.22 1.43
N ARG A 65 -30.41 1.95 1.26
CA ARG A 65 -30.98 1.13 0.18
C ARG A 65 -31.24 1.90 -1.11
N ASP A 66 -31.06 3.22 -1.09
CA ASP A 66 -31.29 4.07 -2.26
C ASP A 66 -30.09 4.02 -3.19
N GLU A 67 -30.25 3.43 -4.37
CA GLU A 67 -29.20 3.31 -5.39
C GLU A 67 -28.80 4.68 -5.97
N ASP A 68 -29.70 5.68 -5.92
CA ASP A 68 -29.41 7.05 -6.37
C ASP A 68 -28.67 7.87 -5.29
N GLU A 69 -28.50 7.33 -4.08
CA GLU A 69 -27.76 7.99 -3.01
C GLU A 69 -26.25 7.91 -3.24
N THR A 70 -25.52 8.95 -2.82
CA THR A 70 -24.06 8.97 -2.97
C THR A 70 -23.41 7.87 -2.11
N ALA A 71 -22.48 7.12 -2.71
CA ALA A 71 -21.78 6.01 -2.07
C ALA A 71 -21.20 6.38 -0.69
N GLU A 72 -20.59 7.56 -0.55
CA GLU A 72 -19.99 8.01 0.69
C GLU A 72 -21.02 8.22 1.83
N VAL A 73 -22.25 8.62 1.49
CA VAL A 73 -23.33 8.74 2.47
C VAL A 73 -23.84 7.36 2.85
N ARG A 74 -24.03 6.46 1.88
CA ARG A 74 -24.44 5.07 2.13
C ARG A 74 -23.43 4.34 3.02
N ILE A 75 -22.13 4.47 2.75
CA ILE A 75 -21.05 3.87 3.55
C ILE A 75 -21.08 4.41 5.00
N ALA A 76 -21.18 5.74 5.17
CA ALA A 76 -21.24 6.33 6.52
C ALA A 76 -22.49 5.88 7.30
N LEU A 77 -23.63 5.74 6.62
CA LEU A 77 -24.86 5.21 7.22
C LEU A 77 -24.77 3.72 7.54
N LEU A 78 -24.11 2.92 6.69
CA LEU A 78 -23.84 1.51 6.96
C LEU A 78 -22.97 1.35 8.20
N ASP A 79 -21.90 2.13 8.33
CA ASP A 79 -21.06 2.13 9.53
C ASP A 79 -21.84 2.55 10.79
N LEU A 80 -22.71 3.57 10.66
CA LEU A 80 -23.55 4.05 11.75
C LEU A 80 -24.58 3.02 12.23
N LEU A 81 -25.15 2.24 11.30
CA LEU A 81 -26.26 1.31 11.55
C LEU A 81 -25.87 -0.16 11.43
N ALA A 82 -24.57 -0.49 11.41
CA ALA A 82 -24.09 -1.85 11.15
C ALA A 82 -24.62 -2.90 12.13
N GLY A 83 -25.01 -2.52 13.35
CA GLY A 83 -25.59 -3.43 14.35
C GLY A 83 -27.09 -3.73 14.19
N ARG A 84 -27.77 -3.18 13.17
CA ARG A 84 -29.21 -3.34 12.96
C ARG A 84 -29.52 -4.63 12.18
N THR A 85 -30.10 -5.62 12.85
CA THR A 85 -30.41 -6.93 12.26
C THR A 85 -31.42 -6.84 11.11
N GLU A 86 -32.21 -5.77 11.05
CA GLU A 86 -33.15 -5.47 9.98
C GLU A 86 -32.47 -5.25 8.61
N LEU A 87 -31.16 -4.98 8.59
CA LEU A 87 -30.37 -4.84 7.37
C LEU A 87 -29.97 -6.18 6.75
N LEU A 88 -29.88 -7.26 7.54
CA LEU A 88 -29.25 -8.50 7.09
C LEU A 88 -29.86 -9.11 5.81
N PRO A 89 -31.19 -9.17 5.63
CA PRO A 89 -31.78 -9.69 4.40
C PRO A 89 -31.37 -8.87 3.17
N TRP A 90 -31.32 -7.54 3.29
CA TRP A 90 -30.91 -6.64 2.21
C TRP A 90 -29.41 -6.76 1.93
N LEU A 91 -28.56 -6.78 2.96
CA LEU A 91 -27.10 -6.90 2.79
C LEU A 91 -26.69 -8.17 2.02
N ARG A 92 -27.37 -9.29 2.28
CA ARG A 92 -27.15 -10.56 1.55
C ARG A 92 -27.62 -10.51 0.10
N ASP A 93 -28.55 -9.62 -0.22
CA ASP A 93 -29.08 -9.45 -1.56
C ASP A 93 -28.20 -8.50 -2.37
N GLU A 94 -27.79 -7.38 -1.76
CA GLU A 94 -26.91 -6.38 -2.36
C GLU A 94 -25.57 -6.99 -2.82
N GLU A 95 -24.94 -7.83 -2.00
CA GLU A 95 -23.69 -8.51 -2.38
C GLU A 95 -23.84 -9.38 -3.65
N ARG A 96 -25.02 -9.99 -3.85
CA ARG A 96 -25.29 -10.84 -5.02
C ARG A 96 -25.57 -10.03 -6.28
N HIS A 97 -26.16 -8.85 -6.14
CA HIS A 97 -26.48 -7.96 -7.27
C HIS A 97 -25.26 -7.14 -7.72
N GLY A 98 -24.35 -6.84 -6.79
CA GLY A 98 -23.10 -6.16 -7.08
C GLY A 98 -23.32 -4.69 -7.42
N ASP A 99 -23.49 -3.85 -6.40
CA ASP A 99 -23.43 -2.40 -6.59
C ASP A 99 -22.05 -2.00 -7.14
N GLY A 100 -22.05 -1.41 -8.34
CA GLY A 100 -20.84 -0.90 -8.99
C GLY A 100 -20.27 0.36 -8.36
N SER A 101 -20.96 0.92 -7.37
CA SER A 101 -20.53 2.09 -6.62
C SER A 101 -19.32 1.77 -5.75
N TYR A 102 -18.30 2.61 -5.88
CA TYR A 102 -17.03 2.42 -5.23
C TYR A 102 -17.14 2.35 -3.69
N GLY A 103 -16.68 1.25 -3.09
CA GLY A 103 -16.58 1.07 -1.64
C GLY A 103 -17.84 0.56 -0.95
N VAL A 104 -18.99 0.49 -1.63
CA VAL A 104 -20.26 0.06 -1.01
C VAL A 104 -20.24 -1.45 -0.75
N ALA A 105 -19.76 -2.25 -1.70
CA ALA A 105 -19.67 -3.70 -1.55
C ALA A 105 -18.81 -4.10 -0.33
N GLU A 106 -17.68 -3.42 -0.12
CA GLU A 106 -16.80 -3.62 1.03
C GLU A 106 -17.51 -3.25 2.35
N ALA A 107 -18.25 -2.14 2.37
CA ALA A 107 -19.01 -1.71 3.55
C ALA A 107 -20.18 -2.67 3.87
N VAL A 108 -20.88 -3.17 2.86
CA VAL A 108 -21.91 -4.21 3.00
C VAL A 108 -21.33 -5.46 3.63
N LEU A 109 -20.17 -5.90 3.14
CA LEU A 109 -19.48 -7.09 3.64
C LEU A 109 -19.04 -6.93 5.10
N LYS A 110 -18.46 -5.77 5.46
CA LYS A 110 -18.16 -5.41 6.86
C LYS A 110 -19.41 -5.45 7.73
N ALA A 111 -20.51 -4.82 7.31
CA ALA A 111 -21.75 -4.79 8.08
C ALA A 111 -22.31 -6.20 8.34
N ARG A 112 -22.23 -7.10 7.36
CA ARG A 112 -22.59 -8.52 7.55
C ARG A 112 -21.74 -9.22 8.60
N GLY A 113 -20.43 -8.95 8.61
CA GLY A 113 -19.52 -9.44 9.65
C GLY A 113 -19.91 -8.95 11.05
N LEU A 114 -20.19 -7.65 11.19
CA LEU A 114 -20.63 -7.05 12.45
C LEU A 114 -22.00 -7.56 12.93
N LEU A 115 -22.84 -8.09 12.02
CA LEU A 115 -24.11 -8.76 12.34
C LEU A 115 -23.97 -10.27 12.60
N GLY A 116 -22.75 -10.82 12.53
CA GLY A 116 -22.51 -12.24 12.78
C GLY A 116 -22.89 -13.15 11.59
N ASP A 117 -22.98 -12.65 10.36
CA ASP A 117 -23.27 -13.49 9.20
C ASP A 117 -22.05 -14.28 8.74
N ARG A 118 -21.90 -15.52 9.25
CA ARG A 118 -20.76 -16.40 8.94
C ARG A 118 -20.54 -16.64 7.45
N THR A 119 -21.58 -16.53 6.63
CA THR A 119 -21.45 -16.69 5.17
C THR A 119 -20.62 -15.59 4.51
N ALA A 120 -20.38 -14.46 5.19
CA ALA A 120 -19.50 -13.39 4.76
C ALA A 120 -18.00 -13.67 5.01
N ALA A 121 -17.65 -14.70 5.80
CA ALA A 121 -16.27 -14.92 6.25
C ALA A 121 -15.26 -15.03 5.10
N PRO A 122 -15.49 -15.82 4.02
CA PRO A 122 -14.52 -15.93 2.93
C PRO A 122 -14.28 -14.61 2.19
N GLY A 123 -15.33 -13.81 2.01
CA GLY A 123 -15.23 -12.48 1.42
C GLY A 123 -14.46 -11.52 2.32
N LEU A 124 -14.76 -11.51 3.62
CA LEU A 124 -14.09 -10.68 4.62
C LEU A 124 -12.60 -11.01 4.74
N SER A 125 -12.26 -12.31 4.69
CA SER A 125 -10.87 -12.78 4.64
C SER A 125 -10.12 -12.26 3.41
N THR A 126 -10.76 -12.35 2.24
CA THR A 126 -10.23 -11.78 0.98
C THR A 126 -9.99 -10.28 1.11
N LEU A 127 -10.96 -9.56 1.69
CA LEU A 127 -10.88 -8.12 1.88
C LEU A 127 -9.78 -7.74 2.89
N ALA A 128 -9.64 -8.48 3.99
CA ALA A 128 -8.58 -8.34 4.99
C ALA A 128 -7.18 -8.66 4.42
N ALA A 129 -7.10 -9.43 3.34
CA ALA A 129 -5.85 -9.68 2.62
C ALA A 129 -5.53 -8.59 1.59
N SER A 130 -6.39 -7.59 1.38
CA SER A 130 -6.20 -6.52 0.39
C SER A 130 -4.86 -5.77 0.58
N PRO A 131 -4.18 -5.40 -0.53
CA PRO A 131 -3.01 -4.52 -0.45
C PRO A 131 -3.39 -3.11 0.00
N TRP A 132 -4.61 -2.66 -0.30
CA TRP A 132 -5.10 -1.35 0.06
C TRP A 132 -5.50 -1.30 1.53
N GLN A 133 -4.85 -0.42 2.30
CA GLN A 133 -5.02 -0.32 3.75
C GLN A 133 -6.48 -0.17 4.18
N ARG A 134 -7.23 0.76 3.58
CA ARG A 134 -8.65 0.98 3.94
C ARG A 134 -9.53 -0.26 3.76
N TRP A 135 -9.27 -1.07 2.73
CA TRP A 135 -10.05 -2.28 2.44
C TRP A 135 -9.66 -3.37 3.41
N ARG A 136 -8.35 -3.52 3.65
CA ARG A 136 -7.82 -4.41 4.66
C ARG A 136 -8.44 -4.13 6.04
N GLU A 137 -8.46 -2.89 6.50
CA GLU A 137 -9.09 -2.48 7.76
C GLU A 137 -10.59 -2.79 7.78
N THR A 138 -11.28 -2.61 6.64
CA THR A 138 -12.71 -2.94 6.50
C THR A 138 -12.97 -4.43 6.66
N GLY A 139 -12.17 -5.29 6.00
CA GLY A 139 -12.27 -6.74 6.12
C GLY A 139 -11.93 -7.24 7.53
N GLU A 140 -10.88 -6.70 8.13
CA GLU A 140 -10.47 -7.01 9.52
C GLU A 140 -11.57 -6.67 10.52
N ALA A 141 -12.20 -5.50 10.41
CA ALA A 141 -13.30 -5.10 11.28
C ALA A 141 -14.50 -6.06 11.17
N GLY A 142 -14.83 -6.51 9.95
CA GLY A 142 -15.90 -7.50 9.76
C GLY A 142 -15.55 -8.87 10.34
N LEU A 143 -14.30 -9.33 10.18
CA LEU A 143 -13.83 -10.59 10.80
C LEU A 143 -13.85 -10.51 12.32
N ASP A 144 -13.41 -9.38 12.90
CA ASP A 144 -13.45 -9.16 14.34
C ASP A 144 -14.89 -9.19 14.87
N GLY A 145 -15.85 -8.65 14.12
CA GLY A 145 -17.28 -8.79 14.42
C GLY A 145 -17.76 -10.25 14.40
N LEU A 146 -17.35 -11.04 13.40
CA LEU A 146 -17.68 -12.47 13.36
C LEU A 146 -17.10 -13.23 14.56
N VAL A 147 -15.88 -12.91 14.97
CA VAL A 147 -15.21 -13.47 16.15
C VAL A 147 -15.94 -13.07 17.44
N GLU A 148 -16.43 -11.84 17.55
CA GLU A 148 -17.21 -11.39 18.71
C GLU A 148 -18.51 -12.19 18.88
N HIS A 149 -19.20 -12.51 17.78
CA HIS A 149 -20.46 -13.26 17.81
C HIS A 149 -20.28 -14.77 18.01
N HIS A 150 -19.29 -15.37 17.35
CA HIS A 150 -19.18 -16.84 17.24
C HIS A 150 -17.94 -17.43 17.90
N GLY A 151 -16.98 -16.60 18.31
CA GLY A 151 -15.67 -17.01 18.77
C GLY A 151 -14.70 -17.31 17.63
N ALA A 152 -13.40 -17.16 17.92
CA ALA A 152 -12.32 -17.34 16.95
C ALA A 152 -12.29 -18.74 16.33
N ASP A 153 -12.42 -19.78 17.14
CA ASP A 153 -12.33 -21.17 16.69
C ASP A 153 -13.42 -21.53 15.67
N ALA A 154 -14.63 -20.98 15.80
CA ALA A 154 -15.71 -21.21 14.86
C ALA A 154 -15.43 -20.59 13.49
N ILE A 155 -14.87 -19.38 13.46
CA ILE A 155 -14.52 -18.70 12.21
C ILE A 155 -13.30 -19.33 11.54
N LEU A 156 -12.31 -19.78 12.33
CA LEU A 156 -11.18 -20.55 11.81
C LEU A 156 -11.64 -21.87 11.17
N ALA A 157 -12.60 -22.56 11.80
CA ALA A 157 -13.16 -23.79 11.24
C ALA A 157 -13.92 -23.57 9.92
N ASP A 158 -14.55 -22.41 9.74
CA ASP A 158 -15.24 -22.06 8.49
C ASP A 158 -14.27 -21.73 7.34
N LEU A 159 -13.16 -21.04 7.66
CA LEU A 159 -12.20 -20.57 6.67
C LEU A 159 -11.18 -21.64 6.28
N GLY A 160 -10.72 -22.46 7.23
CA GLY A 160 -9.66 -23.44 7.01
C GLY A 160 -8.29 -22.79 6.77
N GLU A 161 -7.37 -23.53 6.14
CA GLU A 161 -5.97 -23.10 5.92
C GLU A 161 -5.51 -23.21 4.45
N ASP A 162 -6.40 -23.57 3.53
CA ASP A 162 -6.05 -23.80 2.12
C ASP A 162 -5.62 -22.50 1.42
N ARG A 163 -6.34 -21.41 1.70
CA ARG A 163 -6.12 -20.11 1.08
C ARG A 163 -5.16 -19.24 1.89
N PRO A 164 -4.27 -18.47 1.24
CA PRO A 164 -3.36 -17.58 1.96
C PRO A 164 -4.12 -16.50 2.75
N GLU A 165 -5.23 -15.99 2.25
CA GLU A 165 -6.05 -15.00 2.94
C GLU A 165 -6.57 -15.53 4.29
N ASP A 166 -7.02 -16.78 4.30
CA ASP A 166 -7.54 -17.47 5.48
C ASP A 166 -6.41 -17.77 6.48
N ARG A 167 -5.24 -18.19 5.98
CA ARG A 167 -4.03 -18.33 6.83
C ARG A 167 -3.57 -17.02 7.45
N ARG A 168 -3.71 -15.87 6.76
CA ARG A 168 -3.42 -14.55 7.37
C ARG A 168 -4.33 -14.28 8.56
N PHE A 169 -5.62 -14.60 8.45
CA PHE A 169 -6.55 -14.47 9.58
C PHE A 169 -6.16 -15.42 10.72
N ALA A 170 -5.86 -16.69 10.43
CA ALA A 170 -5.39 -17.67 11.41
C ALA A 170 -4.15 -17.19 12.17
N LEU A 171 -3.16 -16.67 11.45
CA LEU A 171 -1.94 -16.09 12.01
C LEU A 171 -2.22 -14.94 12.99
N ARG A 172 -3.14 -14.01 12.65
CA ARG A 172 -3.49 -12.89 13.53
C ARG A 172 -4.22 -13.35 14.78
N THR A 173 -5.16 -14.26 14.62
CA THR A 173 -5.89 -14.86 15.74
C THR A 173 -4.94 -15.55 16.70
N ARG A 174 -3.97 -16.31 16.16
CA ARG A 174 -2.90 -16.94 16.90
C ARG A 174 -2.03 -15.93 17.65
N HIS A 175 -1.60 -14.85 16.98
CA HIS A 175 -0.85 -13.76 17.61
C HIS A 175 -1.61 -13.10 18.76
N ARG A 176 -2.90 -12.78 18.56
CA ARG A 176 -3.77 -12.20 19.61
C ARG A 176 -3.92 -13.11 20.82
N ALA A 177 -3.87 -14.43 20.61
CA ALA A 177 -3.88 -15.42 21.68
C ALA A 177 -2.50 -15.59 22.38
N GLY A 178 -1.48 -14.82 22.00
CA GLY A 178 -0.12 -14.91 22.55
C GLY A 178 0.64 -16.16 22.13
N LEU A 179 0.20 -16.82 21.05
CA LEU A 179 0.82 -18.04 20.54
C LEU A 179 1.93 -17.73 19.53
N ASP A 180 2.85 -18.68 19.35
CA ASP A 180 4.03 -18.50 18.50
C ASP A 180 3.70 -18.35 17.01
N VAL A 181 4.14 -17.24 16.42
CA VAL A 181 3.95 -16.92 15.00
C VAL A 181 5.13 -17.32 14.11
N LEU A 182 6.30 -17.64 14.69
CA LEU A 182 7.53 -17.88 13.93
C LEU A 182 7.43 -19.00 12.87
N PRO A 183 6.66 -20.09 13.07
CA PRO A 183 6.48 -21.09 12.02
C PRO A 183 5.93 -20.53 10.70
N TYR A 184 5.17 -19.44 10.74
CA TYR A 184 4.61 -18.80 9.55
C TYR A 184 5.64 -17.96 8.76
N LEU A 185 6.85 -17.74 9.28
CA LEU A 185 7.94 -17.15 8.49
C LEU A 185 8.33 -18.03 7.29
N ALA A 186 7.93 -19.31 7.31
CA ALA A 186 8.14 -20.26 6.23
C ALA A 186 6.89 -20.53 5.39
N ASP A 187 5.81 -19.74 5.55
CA ASP A 187 4.61 -19.91 4.72
C ASP A 187 4.98 -19.72 3.23
N PRO A 188 4.50 -20.59 2.32
CA PRO A 188 4.76 -20.44 0.89
C PRO A 188 4.18 -19.16 0.29
N ASP A 189 3.15 -18.57 0.91
CA ASP A 189 2.66 -17.25 0.52
C ASP A 189 3.49 -16.15 1.21
N ARG A 190 4.24 -15.39 0.41
CA ARG A 190 5.10 -14.30 0.90
C ARG A 190 4.33 -13.24 1.68
N GLY A 191 3.05 -13.02 1.38
CA GLY A 191 2.22 -12.09 2.14
C GLY A 191 1.97 -12.58 3.57
N VAL A 192 1.62 -13.86 3.74
CA VAL A 192 1.48 -14.48 5.08
C VAL A 192 2.80 -14.41 5.83
N ALA A 193 3.91 -14.77 5.19
CA ALA A 193 5.24 -14.75 5.82
C ALA A 193 5.69 -13.33 6.21
N ASP A 194 5.39 -12.31 5.40
CA ASP A 194 5.65 -10.90 5.73
C ASP A 194 4.81 -10.43 6.92
N LEU A 195 3.54 -10.85 7.01
CA LEU A 195 2.73 -10.59 8.20
C LEU A 195 3.33 -11.24 9.44
N ALA A 196 3.79 -12.49 9.35
CA ALA A 196 4.45 -13.18 10.46
C ALA A 196 5.72 -12.46 10.90
N GLN A 197 6.50 -11.95 9.95
CA GLN A 197 7.68 -11.13 10.20
C GLN A 197 7.34 -9.87 10.99
N SER A 198 6.26 -9.17 10.62
CA SER A 198 5.81 -7.94 11.30
C SER A 198 5.25 -8.17 12.71
N LEU A 199 4.78 -9.40 13.00
CA LEU A 199 4.19 -9.78 14.29
C LEU A 199 5.20 -10.45 15.23
N ALA A 200 6.39 -10.82 14.73
CA ALA A 200 7.44 -11.38 15.56
C ALA A 200 7.99 -10.31 16.52
N ALA A 201 7.99 -10.60 17.82
CA ALA A 201 8.31 -9.62 18.86
C ALA A 201 9.42 -10.08 19.83
N ASP A 202 9.97 -11.27 19.66
CA ASP A 202 10.95 -11.88 20.58
C ASP A 202 12.31 -12.09 19.87
N PRO A 203 13.31 -11.20 20.12
CA PRO A 203 14.64 -11.28 19.53
C PRO A 203 15.37 -12.61 19.78
N ASP A 204 15.24 -13.19 20.98
CA ASP A 204 15.98 -14.41 21.33
C ASP A 204 15.42 -15.63 20.61
N ARG A 205 14.09 -15.68 20.47
CA ARG A 205 13.44 -16.71 19.64
C ARG A 205 13.75 -16.55 18.16
N LEU A 206 13.85 -15.32 17.66
CA LEU A 206 14.26 -15.06 16.27
C LEU A 206 15.69 -15.54 16.03
N ARG A 207 16.63 -15.26 16.94
CA ARG A 207 18.01 -15.76 16.85
C ARG A 207 18.06 -17.29 16.80
N ALA A 208 17.30 -17.97 17.65
CA ALA A 208 17.20 -19.42 17.65
C ALA A 208 16.54 -19.98 16.37
N PHE A 209 15.55 -19.26 15.83
CA PHE A 209 14.85 -19.65 14.61
C PHE A 209 15.75 -19.58 13.37
N VAL A 210 16.65 -18.58 13.27
CA VAL A 210 17.58 -18.46 12.12
C VAL A 210 18.35 -19.77 11.88
N ASP A 211 18.77 -20.45 12.95
CA ASP A 211 19.56 -21.68 12.85
C ASP A 211 18.71 -22.93 12.54
N GLN A 212 17.40 -22.86 12.77
CA GLN A 212 16.45 -23.97 12.63
C GLN A 212 15.45 -23.73 11.49
N ALA A 213 15.63 -22.66 10.73
CA ALA A 213 14.68 -22.23 9.74
C ALA A 213 14.50 -23.33 8.67
N PRO A 214 13.25 -23.68 8.32
CA PRO A 214 12.99 -24.76 7.38
C PRO A 214 13.35 -24.39 5.93
N THR A 215 13.48 -23.09 5.63
CA THR A 215 13.89 -22.58 4.30
C THR A 215 14.88 -21.42 4.44
N PRO A 216 15.74 -21.19 3.43
CA PRO A 216 16.62 -20.02 3.42
C PRO A 216 15.85 -18.70 3.49
N GLU A 217 14.69 -18.60 2.82
CA GLU A 217 13.86 -17.40 2.87
C GLU A 217 13.33 -17.13 4.28
N ALA A 218 12.91 -18.17 5.02
CA ALA A 218 12.44 -18.03 6.40
C ALA A 218 13.57 -17.55 7.34
N ALA A 219 14.81 -18.01 7.15
CA ALA A 219 15.96 -17.50 7.89
C ALA A 219 16.18 -16.01 7.61
N VAL A 220 16.15 -15.59 6.34
CA VAL A 220 16.29 -14.18 5.94
C VAL A 220 15.18 -13.31 6.54
N ARG A 221 13.93 -13.78 6.56
CA ARG A 221 12.81 -13.08 7.21
C ARG A 221 13.04 -12.92 8.71
N ALA A 222 13.53 -13.96 9.38
CA ALA A 222 13.86 -13.88 10.80
C ALA A 222 14.97 -12.84 11.08
N VAL A 223 16.00 -12.75 10.22
CA VAL A 223 17.03 -11.71 10.31
C VAL A 223 16.43 -10.31 10.10
N CYS A 224 15.54 -10.15 9.11
CA CYS A 224 14.85 -8.87 8.86
C CYS A 224 13.96 -8.46 10.05
N ALA A 225 13.20 -9.40 10.63
CA ALA A 225 12.41 -9.15 11.84
C ALA A 225 13.30 -8.74 13.02
N LEU A 226 14.40 -9.47 13.23
CA LEU A 226 15.35 -9.18 14.30
C LEU A 226 15.94 -7.77 14.13
N HIS A 227 16.35 -7.41 12.91
CA HIS A 227 16.83 -6.07 12.62
C HIS A 227 15.78 -4.99 12.93
N GLY A 228 14.51 -5.21 12.57
CA GLY A 228 13.43 -4.26 12.88
C GLY A 228 13.19 -4.07 14.38
N LEU A 229 13.53 -5.05 15.22
CA LEU A 229 13.39 -4.97 16.68
C LEU A 229 14.62 -4.38 17.38
N THR A 230 15.83 -4.63 16.86
CA THR A 230 17.08 -4.26 17.53
C THR A 230 17.81 -3.09 16.90
N GLU A 231 17.56 -2.83 15.62
CA GLU A 231 18.30 -1.90 14.75
C GLU A 231 19.82 -2.15 14.72
N ASP A 232 20.28 -3.32 15.19
CA ASP A 232 21.70 -3.67 15.27
C ASP A 232 22.23 -4.13 13.90
N ARG A 233 22.76 -3.16 13.13
CA ARG A 233 23.38 -3.42 11.82
C ARG A 233 24.58 -4.38 11.88
N ALA A 234 25.34 -4.38 12.98
CA ALA A 234 26.51 -5.25 13.10
C ALA A 234 26.08 -6.71 13.35
N GLU A 235 25.01 -6.93 14.12
CA GLU A 235 24.35 -8.23 14.24
C GLU A 235 23.76 -8.67 12.90
N THR A 236 23.02 -7.80 12.20
CA THR A 236 22.43 -8.12 10.89
C THR A 236 23.49 -8.59 9.88
N ARG A 237 24.61 -7.86 9.75
CA ARG A 237 25.71 -8.25 8.85
C ARG A 237 26.33 -9.60 9.22
N ARG A 238 26.57 -9.85 10.51
CA ARG A 238 27.10 -11.15 10.97
C ARG A 238 26.15 -12.30 10.66
N LEU A 239 24.84 -12.09 10.77
CA LEU A 239 23.84 -13.10 10.44
C LEU A 239 23.74 -13.33 8.94
N ASP A 240 23.78 -12.27 8.12
CA ASP A 240 23.82 -12.36 6.66
C ASP A 240 25.06 -13.14 6.17
N GLU A 241 26.25 -12.82 6.68
CA GLU A 241 27.49 -13.56 6.40
C GLU A 241 27.35 -15.04 6.78
N ARG A 242 26.72 -15.34 7.93
CA ARG A 242 26.47 -16.72 8.39
C ARG A 242 25.50 -17.47 7.47
N LEU A 243 24.53 -16.78 6.86
CA LEU A 243 23.62 -17.33 5.86
C LEU A 243 24.27 -17.45 4.47
N GLY A 244 25.52 -16.99 4.30
CA GLY A 244 26.26 -17.04 3.05
C GLY A 244 25.95 -15.89 2.09
N GLY A 245 25.40 -14.78 2.58
CA GLY A 245 25.02 -13.61 1.77
C GLY A 245 24.00 -13.94 0.68
N PRO A 246 22.82 -14.50 1.03
CA PRO A 246 21.84 -14.92 0.04
C PRO A 246 21.27 -13.71 -0.74
N ARG A 247 21.40 -13.76 -2.07
CA ARG A 247 20.86 -12.73 -2.98
C ARG A 247 19.83 -13.31 -3.95
N VAL A 248 18.93 -12.47 -4.43
CA VAL A 248 18.05 -12.80 -5.57
C VAL A 248 18.88 -12.69 -6.85
N GLY A 249 18.95 -13.77 -7.65
CA GLY A 249 19.61 -13.72 -8.95
C GLY A 249 18.72 -13.05 -10.00
N VAL A 250 19.25 -12.02 -10.65
CA VAL A 250 18.58 -11.35 -11.79
C VAL A 250 19.56 -11.36 -12.95
N ASP A 251 19.20 -12.07 -14.02
CA ASP A 251 20.08 -12.23 -15.19
C ASP A 251 20.30 -10.89 -15.89
N GLY A 252 21.56 -10.56 -16.17
CA GLY A 252 21.95 -9.32 -16.84
C GLY A 252 22.04 -8.07 -15.94
N LEU A 253 21.52 -8.12 -14.71
CA LEU A 253 21.59 -6.99 -13.78
C LEU A 253 22.97 -6.89 -13.13
N ASP A 254 23.77 -5.91 -13.54
CA ASP A 254 25.08 -5.66 -12.93
C ASP A 254 24.98 -4.94 -11.57
N GLU A 255 26.11 -4.91 -10.87
CA GLU A 255 26.22 -4.41 -9.49
C GLU A 255 25.97 -2.90 -9.36
N GLU A 256 26.22 -2.09 -10.39
CA GLU A 256 25.95 -0.65 -10.35
C GLU A 256 24.44 -0.37 -10.36
N LEU A 257 23.74 -0.98 -11.32
CA LEU A 257 22.28 -0.90 -11.43
C LEU A 257 21.60 -1.50 -10.19
N ARG A 258 22.05 -2.69 -9.80
CA ARG A 258 21.50 -3.38 -8.63
C ARG A 258 21.60 -2.54 -7.38
N ARG A 259 22.75 -1.90 -7.12
CA ARG A 259 22.92 -1.06 -5.93
C ARG A 259 22.00 0.15 -5.96
N ALA A 260 21.83 0.80 -7.11
CA ALA A 260 20.89 1.91 -7.24
C ALA A 260 19.44 1.47 -6.94
N VAL A 261 19.01 0.36 -7.55
CA VAL A 261 17.66 -0.19 -7.37
C VAL A 261 17.42 -0.66 -5.93
N VAL A 262 18.33 -1.45 -5.37
CA VAL A 262 18.19 -2.05 -4.04
C VAL A 262 18.06 -0.97 -2.96
N HIS A 263 18.90 0.05 -2.98
CA HIS A 263 18.86 1.08 -1.94
C HIS A 263 17.69 2.06 -2.10
N GLU A 264 17.18 2.26 -3.31
CA GLU A 264 16.01 3.10 -3.54
C GLU A 264 14.70 2.40 -3.15
N TYR A 265 14.55 1.14 -3.57
CA TYR A 265 13.26 0.45 -3.57
C TYR A 265 13.10 -0.60 -2.47
N ALA A 266 14.16 -1.34 -2.10
CA ALA A 266 14.03 -2.41 -1.12
C ALA A 266 13.57 -1.95 0.29
N PRO A 267 13.93 -0.74 0.80
CA PRO A 267 13.41 -0.26 2.08
C PRO A 267 11.89 -0.05 2.11
N ARG A 268 11.29 0.23 0.95
CA ARG A 268 9.85 0.51 0.79
C ARG A 268 9.13 -0.57 -0.03
N CYS A 269 9.78 -1.71 -0.26
CA CYS A 269 9.22 -2.75 -1.09
C CYS A 269 7.98 -3.39 -0.46
N GLU A 270 7.05 -3.78 -1.31
CA GLU A 270 5.76 -4.34 -0.91
C GLU A 270 5.92 -5.74 -0.31
N ARG A 271 4.95 -6.16 0.51
CA ARG A 271 4.90 -7.44 1.25
C ARG A 271 5.14 -8.73 0.43
N LYS A 272 5.00 -8.67 -0.89
CA LYS A 272 5.23 -9.80 -1.80
C LYS A 272 6.69 -9.92 -2.26
N SER A 273 7.52 -8.94 -1.95
CA SER A 273 8.93 -8.95 -2.30
C SER A 273 9.66 -10.08 -1.59
N ASP A 274 10.67 -10.62 -2.26
CA ASP A 274 11.60 -11.53 -1.62
C ASP A 274 12.42 -10.78 -0.56
N PRO A 275 12.50 -11.30 0.67
CA PRO A 275 13.13 -10.61 1.79
C PRO A 275 14.65 -10.45 1.62
N ARG A 276 15.28 -11.20 0.70
CA ARG A 276 16.70 -11.05 0.37
C ARG A 276 17.01 -9.68 -0.20
N TRP A 277 16.08 -9.03 -0.91
CA TRP A 277 16.24 -7.65 -1.37
C TRP A 277 16.42 -6.67 -0.21
N ARG A 278 15.60 -6.83 0.84
CA ARG A 278 15.65 -5.98 2.03
C ARG A 278 16.91 -6.26 2.85
N LEU A 279 17.28 -7.53 3.03
CA LEU A 279 18.50 -7.90 3.73
C LEU A 279 19.74 -7.35 3.01
N GLU A 280 19.77 -7.43 1.67
CA GLU A 280 20.85 -6.85 0.87
C GLU A 280 21.01 -5.36 1.16
N ALA A 281 19.94 -4.57 1.07
CA ALA A 281 19.98 -3.13 1.35
C ALA A 281 20.45 -2.78 2.77
N LEU A 282 20.19 -3.65 3.76
CA LEU A 282 20.64 -3.47 5.14
C LEU A 282 22.12 -3.79 5.33
N CYS A 283 22.64 -4.76 4.57
CA CYS A 283 24.00 -5.26 4.72
C CYS A 283 25.01 -4.52 3.82
N THR A 284 24.59 -3.95 2.71
CA THR A 284 25.45 -3.22 1.77
C THR A 284 25.43 -1.71 2.00
N GLU A 285 26.42 -1.01 1.44
CA GLU A 285 26.49 0.45 1.50
C GLU A 285 25.75 1.08 0.31
N PRO A 286 24.94 2.13 0.54
CA PRO A 286 24.23 2.83 -0.53
C PRO A 286 25.20 3.43 -1.55
N PRO A 287 24.72 3.74 -2.78
CA PRO A 287 25.50 4.57 -3.69
C PRO A 287 25.94 5.86 -2.96
N GLY A 288 27.19 6.28 -3.17
CA GLY A 288 27.72 7.48 -2.52
C GLY A 288 26.84 8.70 -2.80
N HIS A 289 26.81 9.67 -1.88
CA HIS A 289 25.96 10.86 -2.01
C HIS A 289 26.10 11.49 -3.40
N GLN A 290 24.97 11.66 -4.06
CA GLN A 290 24.89 12.12 -5.44
C GLN A 290 24.47 13.58 -5.46
N ASP A 291 25.37 14.47 -5.90
CA ASP A 291 25.03 15.87 -6.19
C ASP A 291 24.24 15.93 -7.50
N VAL A 292 22.91 15.97 -7.37
CA VAL A 292 21.97 15.98 -8.50
C VAL A 292 22.17 17.25 -9.34
N ASP A 293 22.36 18.41 -8.72
CA ASP A 293 22.54 19.69 -9.42
C ASP A 293 23.83 19.68 -10.26
N ALA A 294 24.93 19.18 -9.70
CA ALA A 294 26.19 19.03 -10.44
C ALA A 294 26.05 18.04 -11.61
N ARG A 295 25.27 16.97 -11.44
CA ARG A 295 24.97 16.00 -12.50
C ARG A 295 24.16 16.64 -13.61
N LEU A 296 23.07 17.33 -13.29
CA LEU A 296 22.22 18.01 -14.26
C LEU A 296 22.98 19.11 -15.01
N THR A 297 23.83 19.87 -14.31
CA THR A 297 24.74 20.86 -14.91
C THR A 297 25.68 20.19 -15.91
N ARG A 298 26.26 19.03 -15.56
CA ARG A 298 27.14 18.27 -16.46
C ARG A 298 26.39 17.74 -17.68
N ALA A 299 25.21 17.16 -17.51
CA ALA A 299 24.37 16.68 -18.61
C ALA A 299 24.04 17.82 -19.58
N THR A 300 23.55 18.94 -19.04
CA THR A 300 23.21 20.15 -19.83
C THR A 300 24.42 20.67 -20.60
N ALA A 301 25.60 20.74 -19.97
CA ALA A 301 26.82 21.17 -20.65
C ALA A 301 27.24 20.22 -21.77
N ALA A 302 27.13 18.90 -21.57
CA ALA A 302 27.46 17.90 -22.58
C ALA A 302 26.54 17.96 -23.79
N LEU A 303 25.23 18.10 -23.54
CA LEU A 303 24.21 18.26 -24.59
C LEU A 303 24.43 19.56 -25.39
N ALA A 304 24.72 20.66 -24.70
CA ALA A 304 25.00 21.95 -25.35
C ALA A 304 26.29 21.88 -26.20
N ALA A 305 27.35 21.23 -25.70
CA ALA A 305 28.59 21.04 -26.44
C ALA A 305 28.42 20.16 -27.69
N ALA A 306 27.45 19.24 -27.67
CA ALA A 306 27.04 18.44 -28.82
C ALA A 306 26.12 19.20 -29.79
N GLY A 307 25.75 20.46 -29.50
CA GLY A 307 24.90 21.29 -30.36
C GLY A 307 23.40 20.97 -30.26
N LEU A 308 22.95 20.34 -29.18
CA LEU A 308 21.56 19.88 -29.01
C LEU A 308 20.62 20.89 -28.33
N ASP A 309 21.10 22.12 -28.05
CA ASP A 309 20.35 23.24 -27.45
C ASP A 309 19.41 22.83 -26.29
N PRO A 310 19.98 22.31 -25.17
CA PRO A 310 19.17 21.75 -24.09
C PRO A 310 18.42 22.84 -23.32
N ALA A 311 17.13 22.61 -23.08
CA ALA A 311 16.32 23.39 -22.15
C ALA A 311 16.76 23.15 -20.69
N PRO A 312 16.36 24.02 -19.74
CA PRO A 312 16.56 23.74 -18.32
C PRO A 312 15.95 22.39 -17.91
N PRO A 313 16.65 21.59 -17.08
CA PRO A 313 16.09 20.35 -16.54
C PRO A 313 14.82 20.60 -15.73
N VAL A 314 13.84 19.71 -15.88
CA VAL A 314 12.56 19.76 -15.15
C VAL A 314 12.39 18.43 -14.42
N SER A 315 11.98 18.44 -13.15
CA SER A 315 11.70 17.20 -12.41
C SER A 315 10.57 16.40 -13.08
N ALA A 316 10.53 15.08 -12.90
CA ALA A 316 9.43 14.27 -13.42
C ALA A 316 8.05 14.77 -12.95
N GLY A 317 7.91 15.09 -11.66
CA GLY A 317 6.66 15.62 -11.10
C GLY A 317 6.24 16.95 -11.74
N ASP A 318 7.18 17.89 -11.92
CA ASP A 318 6.88 19.17 -12.57
C ASP A 318 6.57 19.00 -14.07
N HIS A 319 7.23 18.05 -14.74
CA HIS A 319 6.99 17.74 -16.15
C HIS A 319 5.57 17.21 -16.37
N HIS A 320 5.12 16.30 -15.50
CA HIS A 320 3.77 15.72 -15.54
C HIS A 320 2.72 16.57 -14.81
N GLN A 321 3.13 17.66 -14.16
CA GLN A 321 2.29 18.57 -13.36
C GLN A 321 1.59 17.90 -12.17
N GLN A 322 2.06 16.72 -11.76
CA GLN A 322 1.56 15.96 -10.63
C GLN A 322 2.58 14.88 -10.23
N GLY A 323 2.46 14.38 -9.00
CA GLY A 323 3.29 13.28 -8.54
C GLY A 323 4.75 13.64 -8.24
N ASP A 324 5.57 12.61 -8.10
CA ASP A 324 7.02 12.71 -7.92
C ASP A 324 7.72 11.57 -8.69
N GLY A 325 9.04 11.66 -8.88
CA GLY A 325 9.78 10.65 -9.63
C GLY A 325 11.29 10.65 -9.42
N SER A 326 11.95 9.64 -9.97
CA SER A 326 13.38 9.40 -9.82
C SER A 326 14.21 9.93 -10.99
N TYR A 327 13.72 10.94 -11.73
CA TYR A 327 14.44 11.53 -12.85
C TYR A 327 14.08 12.98 -13.16
N HIS A 328 14.89 13.61 -14.00
CA HIS A 328 14.63 14.91 -14.63
C HIS A 328 14.57 14.75 -16.15
N VAL A 329 13.70 15.55 -16.78
CA VAL A 329 13.57 15.67 -18.23
C VAL A 329 14.37 16.88 -18.70
N ILE A 330 15.23 16.66 -19.71
CA ILE A 330 15.90 17.75 -20.44
C ILE A 330 15.44 17.67 -21.89
N ARG A 331 14.76 18.72 -22.36
CA ARG A 331 14.31 18.80 -23.76
C ARG A 331 15.44 19.29 -24.67
N CYS A 332 15.61 18.65 -25.81
CA CYS A 332 16.58 18.98 -26.84
C CYS A 332 15.82 19.09 -28.17
N GLY A 333 15.21 20.25 -28.44
CA GLY A 333 14.27 20.41 -29.56
C GLY A 333 12.97 19.61 -29.37
N ASP A 334 12.69 18.72 -30.32
CA ASP A 334 11.51 17.83 -30.31
C ASP A 334 11.74 16.53 -29.53
N GLU A 335 13.00 16.24 -29.17
CA GLU A 335 13.38 15.08 -28.37
C GLU A 335 13.62 15.47 -26.90
N HIS A 336 13.73 14.45 -26.04
CA HIS A 336 14.09 14.66 -24.65
C HIS A 336 14.96 13.50 -24.15
N VAL A 337 15.80 13.82 -23.18
CA VAL A 337 16.56 12.84 -22.42
C VAL A 337 16.10 12.83 -20.96
N LEU A 338 16.16 11.65 -20.37
CA LEU A 338 15.86 11.42 -18.96
C LEU A 338 17.18 11.28 -18.21
N ILE A 339 17.35 12.03 -17.13
CA ILE A 339 18.52 11.92 -16.24
C ILE A 339 18.04 11.42 -14.88
N SER A 340 18.44 10.19 -14.53
CA SER A 340 18.04 9.57 -13.26
C SER A 340 18.64 10.34 -12.08
N VAL A 341 17.93 10.38 -10.95
CA VAL A 341 18.44 10.86 -9.66
C VAL A 341 19.22 9.74 -8.93
N LEU A 342 18.97 8.47 -9.26
CA LEU A 342 19.56 7.30 -8.60
C LEU A 342 21.02 7.04 -8.97
N GLY A 343 21.51 7.67 -10.02
CA GLY A 343 22.88 7.52 -10.48
C GLY A 343 23.14 8.30 -11.76
N ARG A 344 24.31 8.12 -12.35
CA ARG A 344 24.65 8.73 -13.64
C ARG A 344 24.04 7.94 -14.79
N PHE A 345 22.75 7.65 -14.71
CA PHE A 345 22.02 6.94 -15.75
C PHE A 345 21.27 7.94 -16.61
N ALA A 346 21.30 7.72 -17.91
CA ALA A 346 20.57 8.51 -18.88
C ALA A 346 19.82 7.60 -19.86
N SER A 347 18.65 8.04 -20.30
CA SER A 347 17.85 7.35 -21.32
C SER A 347 17.21 8.39 -22.26
N GLY A 348 16.63 7.92 -23.35
CA GLY A 348 15.94 8.72 -24.37
C GLY A 348 14.94 7.87 -25.13
N HIS A 349 14.29 8.44 -26.14
CA HIS A 349 13.21 7.76 -26.86
C HIS A 349 13.66 6.49 -27.61
N ASP A 350 14.93 6.42 -28.03
CA ASP A 350 15.51 5.24 -28.68
C ASP A 350 17.03 5.09 -28.42
N ASP A 351 17.58 3.92 -28.76
CA ASP A 351 19.00 3.60 -28.57
C ASP A 351 19.96 4.38 -29.48
N GLY A 352 19.44 4.97 -30.55
CA GLY A 352 20.14 5.77 -31.55
C GLY A 352 20.12 7.27 -31.25
N HIS A 353 19.59 7.67 -30.10
CA HIS A 353 19.37 9.07 -29.75
C HIS A 353 20.66 9.89 -29.87
N PRO A 354 20.62 11.08 -30.51
CA PRO A 354 21.82 11.87 -30.80
C PRO A 354 22.60 12.31 -29.54
N ALA A 355 21.91 12.41 -28.40
CA ALA A 355 22.52 12.72 -27.11
C ALA A 355 23.38 11.61 -26.50
N ARG A 356 23.18 10.34 -26.90
CA ARG A 356 23.78 9.18 -26.23
C ARG A 356 25.29 9.33 -26.09
N ARG A 357 25.97 9.55 -27.22
CA ARG A 357 27.42 9.68 -27.26
C ARG A 357 27.92 10.82 -26.37
N ALA A 358 27.26 11.97 -26.40
CA ALA A 358 27.67 13.13 -25.61
C ALA A 358 27.55 12.88 -24.10
N LEU A 359 26.48 12.19 -23.68
CA LEU A 359 26.26 11.84 -22.28
C LEU A 359 27.22 10.73 -21.81
N GLU A 360 27.47 9.72 -22.65
CA GLU A 360 28.47 8.68 -22.37
C GLU A 360 29.88 9.27 -22.22
N GLU A 361 30.29 10.18 -23.11
CA GLU A 361 31.55 10.92 -22.99
C GLU A 361 31.63 11.79 -21.72
N ALA A 362 30.48 12.26 -21.23
CA ALA A 362 30.37 12.99 -19.96
C ALA A 362 30.31 12.07 -18.71
N GLY A 363 30.44 10.77 -18.89
CA GLY A 363 30.48 9.77 -17.82
C GLY A 363 29.11 9.33 -17.32
N PHE A 364 28.06 9.52 -18.11
CA PHE A 364 26.78 8.86 -17.91
C PHE A 364 26.79 7.47 -18.53
N ARG A 365 26.02 6.57 -17.94
CA ARG A 365 25.69 5.29 -18.53
C ARG A 365 24.35 5.43 -19.25
N TRP A 366 24.36 5.20 -20.56
CA TRP A 366 23.13 5.10 -21.33
C TRP A 366 22.42 3.79 -21.02
N ILE A 367 21.13 3.86 -20.70
CA ILE A 367 20.25 2.71 -20.53
C ILE A 367 19.57 2.48 -21.87
N ASP A 368 20.04 1.46 -22.60
CA ASP A 368 19.45 1.05 -23.88
C ASP A 368 18.29 0.08 -23.65
N GLY A 369 17.52 -0.24 -24.70
CA GLY A 369 16.36 -1.13 -24.58
C GLY A 369 16.70 -2.53 -24.04
N ALA A 370 17.91 -3.02 -24.30
CA ALA A 370 18.36 -4.31 -23.77
C ALA A 370 18.63 -4.26 -22.26
N THR A 371 19.29 -3.19 -21.78
CA THR A 371 19.55 -2.99 -20.34
C THR A 371 18.30 -2.57 -19.60
N GLY A 372 17.52 -1.66 -20.18
CA GLY A 372 16.29 -1.12 -19.62
C GLY A 372 15.20 -2.17 -19.47
N GLY A 373 15.12 -3.12 -20.40
CA GLY A 373 14.16 -4.23 -20.37
C GLY A 373 14.51 -5.39 -19.43
N ILE A 374 15.57 -5.29 -18.63
CA ILE A 374 15.90 -6.31 -17.62
C ILE A 374 14.86 -6.22 -16.50
N GLU A 375 14.04 -7.26 -16.36
CA GLU A 375 13.04 -7.36 -15.28
C GLU A 375 13.73 -7.64 -13.93
N VAL A 376 13.53 -6.75 -12.95
CA VAL A 376 14.03 -6.95 -11.59
C VAL A 376 13.03 -7.80 -10.81
N THR A 377 13.16 -9.12 -11.00
CA THR A 377 12.25 -10.12 -10.44
C THR A 377 12.22 -10.10 -8.91
N ASP A 378 11.09 -10.54 -8.36
CA ASP A 378 10.88 -10.70 -6.92
C ASP A 378 11.00 -9.41 -6.07
N LEU A 379 11.15 -8.24 -6.69
CA LEU A 379 11.09 -6.93 -6.05
C LEU A 379 9.75 -6.27 -6.40
N CYS A 380 8.80 -6.27 -5.47
CA CYS A 380 7.49 -5.67 -5.70
C CYS A 380 7.52 -4.18 -5.35
N VAL A 381 7.42 -3.33 -6.37
CA VAL A 381 7.31 -1.89 -6.24
C VAL A 381 5.90 -1.49 -6.69
N TYR A 382 5.24 -0.62 -5.93
CA TYR A 382 3.95 -0.09 -6.34
C TYR A 382 4.11 0.82 -7.56
N HIS A 383 3.30 0.63 -8.60
CA HIS A 383 3.32 1.46 -9.81
C HIS A 383 1.93 1.43 -10.47
N PHE A 384 1.25 2.58 -10.54
CA PHE A 384 -0.11 2.75 -11.10
C PHE A 384 -1.12 1.66 -10.70
N GLY A 385 -1.18 1.32 -9.40
CA GLY A 385 -2.08 0.27 -8.90
C GLY A 385 -1.48 -1.14 -8.91
N GLY A 386 -0.49 -1.39 -9.76
CA GLY A 386 0.26 -2.63 -9.88
C GLY A 386 1.32 -2.81 -8.78
N ARG A 387 1.71 -4.07 -8.53
CA ARG A 387 2.74 -4.50 -7.57
C ARG A 387 3.54 -5.69 -8.12
N GLU A 388 3.77 -5.64 -9.42
CA GLU A 388 4.51 -6.64 -10.18
C GLU A 388 5.99 -6.22 -10.26
N PRO A 389 6.91 -7.16 -10.61
CA PRO A 389 8.27 -6.79 -10.96
C PRO A 389 8.29 -5.69 -12.02
N LEU A 390 9.22 -4.75 -11.87
CA LEU A 390 9.45 -3.67 -12.82
C LEU A 390 10.80 -3.87 -13.50
N ASP A 391 10.91 -3.35 -14.71
CA ASP A 391 12.17 -3.34 -15.45
C ASP A 391 13.11 -2.22 -14.99
N VAL A 392 14.38 -2.30 -15.39
CA VAL A 392 15.42 -1.34 -15.03
C VAL A 392 15.07 0.08 -15.50
N ASP A 393 14.49 0.24 -16.69
CA ASP A 393 14.11 1.56 -17.21
C ASP A 393 13.05 2.22 -16.31
N THR A 394 11.98 1.48 -16.00
CA THR A 394 10.91 1.95 -15.11
C THR A 394 11.43 2.27 -13.71
N LEU A 395 12.38 1.49 -13.18
CA LEU A 395 12.96 1.74 -11.85
C LEU A 395 13.94 2.93 -11.86
N LEU A 396 14.72 3.13 -12.92
CA LEU A 396 15.65 4.27 -12.98
C LEU A 396 14.98 5.59 -13.33
N PHE A 397 13.87 5.53 -14.06
CA PHE A 397 13.08 6.66 -14.54
C PHE A 397 11.63 6.57 -14.04
N TYR A 398 11.48 6.23 -12.77
CA TYR A 398 10.21 6.04 -12.10
C TYR A 398 9.47 7.36 -11.96
N TRP A 399 8.16 7.36 -12.21
CA TRP A 399 7.25 8.45 -11.86
C TRP A 399 5.90 7.88 -11.43
N GLN A 400 5.27 8.55 -10.48
CA GLN A 400 3.95 8.19 -9.99
C GLN A 400 3.18 9.43 -9.55
N ASP A 401 1.87 9.44 -9.79
CA ASP A 401 0.93 10.53 -9.48
C ASP A 401 0.61 10.71 -7.99
#